data_AF-A0A2V9PA14-F1
#
_entry.id   AF-A0A2V9PA14-F1
#
_cell.length_a   1.000
_cell.length_b   1.000
_cell.length_c   1.000
_cell.angle_alpha   90.00
_cell.angle_beta   90.00
_cell.angle_gamma   90.00
#
_symmetry.space_group_name_H-M   'P 1'
#
loop_
_entity.id
_entity.type
_entity.pdbx_description
1 polymer ?
#
loop_
_entity_poly.entity_id
_entity_poly.type
_entity_poly.pdbx_seq_one_letter_code
_entity_poly.pdbx_strand_id
1 'polypeptide(L)' 'MSEHQVFCVKLQKELPGLDEPPFDTELGQKIYQNVSQQAWNQWTEFCKMLLNEYRLNPARREDQEVIVKQM' A
#
# COMPACT_ATOMS: atom_id res chain seq x y z
N MET A 1 12.14 2.22 -17.83
CA MET A 1 12.20 1.34 -16.64
C MET A 1 12.58 2.24 -15.49
N SER A 2 11.62 2.59 -14.66
CA SER A 2 11.79 3.54 -13.57
C SER A 2 12.49 2.80 -12.42
N GLU A 3 13.82 2.76 -12.42
CA GLU A 3 14.58 2.19 -11.30
C GLU A 3 14.61 3.16 -10.12
N HIS A 4 13.44 3.61 -9.66
CA HIS A 4 13.33 4.34 -8.41
C HIS A 4 13.59 3.34 -7.28
N GLN A 5 14.80 3.31 -6.74
CA GLN A 5 15.13 2.48 -5.58
C GLN A 5 14.72 3.22 -4.31
N VAL A 6 13.99 2.53 -3.44
CA VAL A 6 13.56 3.05 -2.15
C VAL A 6 14.05 2.15 -1.04
N PHE A 7 14.38 2.76 0.09
CA PHE A 7 14.68 2.01 1.29
C PHE A 7 13.38 1.54 1.92
N CYS A 8 13.05 0.26 1.72
CA CYS A 8 11.82 -0.30 2.23
C CYS A 8 11.90 -0.42 3.75
N VAL A 9 11.08 0.33 4.49
CA VAL A 9 11.04 0.28 5.97
C VAL A 9 10.65 -1.09 6.49
N LYS A 10 9.81 -1.83 5.73
CA LYS A 10 9.31 -3.15 6.13
C LYS A 10 10.32 -4.27 5.92
N LEU A 11 11.10 -4.21 4.83
CA LEU A 11 12.09 -5.23 4.47
C LEU A 11 13.52 -4.83 4.86
N GLN A 12 13.71 -3.57 5.30
CA GLN A 12 14.98 -2.93 5.65
C GLN A 12 16.07 -3.12 4.59
N LYS A 13 15.67 -3.05 3.32
CA LYS A 13 16.53 -3.26 2.16
C LYS A 13 16.17 -2.26 1.06
N GLU A 14 17.17 -1.87 0.27
CA GLU A 14 16.95 -1.16 -0.98
C GLU A 14 16.31 -2.09 -2.00
N LEU A 15 15.15 -1.68 -2.46
CA LEU A 15 14.34 -2.43 -3.41
C LEU A 15 13.70 -1.43 -4.38
N PRO A 16 13.22 -1.90 -5.55
CA PRO A 16 12.43 -1.07 -6.44
C PRO A 16 11.20 -0.53 -5.71
N GLY A 17 11.07 0.80 -5.70
CA GLY A 17 9.92 1.56 -5.23
C GLY A 17 8.73 1.44 -6.18
N LEU A 18 7.64 2.09 -5.81
CA LEU A 18 6.50 2.19 -6.71
C LEU A 18 6.82 3.14 -7.87
N ASP A 19 6.21 2.91 -9.03
CA ASP A 19 6.30 3.85 -10.16
C ASP A 19 5.49 5.13 -9.89
N GLU A 20 4.35 4.99 -9.21
CA GLU A 20 3.42 6.08 -8.92
C GLU A 20 2.89 5.98 -7.47
N PRO A 21 2.60 7.11 -6.80
CA PRO A 21 2.01 7.09 -5.48
C PRO A 21 0.58 6.51 -5.52
N PRO A 22 0.22 5.59 -4.61
CA PRO A 22 -1.09 4.95 -4.63
C PRO A 22 -2.24 5.88 -4.22
N PHE A 23 -1.91 6.98 -3.54
CA PHE A 23 -2.87 7.99 -3.11
C PHE A 23 -2.26 9.39 -3.30
N ASP A 24 -3.08 10.35 -3.75
CA ASP A 24 -2.70 11.78 -3.84
C ASP A 24 -2.73 12.50 -2.48
N THR A 25 -2.44 11.77 -1.40
CA THR A 25 -2.38 12.30 -0.04
C THR A 25 -0.96 12.27 0.49
N GLU A 26 -0.67 13.02 1.56
CA GLU A 26 0.65 12.98 2.23
C GLU A 26 1.03 11.55 2.67
N LEU A 27 0.05 10.72 3.02
CA LEU A 27 0.25 9.29 3.31
C LEU A 27 0.72 8.52 2.08
N GLY A 28 0.09 8.74 0.92
CA GLY A 28 0.52 8.12 -0.34
C GLY A 28 1.94 8.50 -0.74
N GLN A 29 2.33 9.76 -0.52
CA GLN A 29 3.72 10.20 -0.72
C GLN A 29 4.71 9.52 0.24
N LYS A 30 4.34 9.36 1.52
CA LYS A 30 5.17 8.62 2.49
C LYS A 30 5.33 7.16 2.09
N ILE A 31 4.26 6.51 1.65
CA ILE A 31 4.28 5.12 1.18
C ILE A 31 5.21 5.03 -0.03
N TYR A 32 5.05 5.92 -1.02
CA TYR A 32 5.89 5.97 -2.22
C TYR A 32 7.38 6.06 -1.90
N GLN A 33 7.78 6.88 -0.91
CA GLN A 33 9.18 7.09 -0.55
C GLN A 33 9.78 6.00 0.35
N ASN A 34 8.95 5.28 1.13
CA ASN A 34 9.42 4.38 2.20
C ASN A 34 9.04 2.91 1.98
N VAL A 35 8.24 2.59 0.97
CA VAL A 35 7.71 1.24 0.73
C VAL A 35 8.10 0.80 -0.67
N SER A 36 8.72 -0.37 -0.76
CA SER A 36 9.04 -0.97 -2.06
C SER A 36 7.82 -1.62 -2.69
N GLN A 37 7.85 -1.78 -4.01
CA GLN A 37 6.77 -2.43 -4.75
C GLN A 37 6.54 -3.88 -4.28
N GLN A 38 7.59 -4.57 -3.85
CA GLN A 38 7.45 -5.90 -3.24
C GLN A 38 6.64 -5.87 -1.94
N ALA A 39 6.92 -4.92 -1.04
CA ALA A 39 6.19 -4.77 0.21
C ALA A 39 4.74 -4.31 -0.03
N TRP A 40 4.53 -3.47 -1.05
CA TRP A 40 3.20 -3.04 -1.49
C TRP A 40 2.34 -4.19 -2.02
N ASN A 41 2.92 -5.10 -2.79
CA ASN A 41 2.24 -6.30 -3.25
C ASN A 41 1.82 -7.20 -2.09
N GLN A 42 2.72 -7.42 -1.11
CA GLN A 42 2.38 -8.18 0.10
C GLN A 42 1.25 -7.52 0.90
N TRP A 43 1.29 -6.19 1.01
CA TRP A 43 0.23 -5.42 1.67
C TRP A 43 -1.10 -5.56 0.93
N THR A 44 -1.10 -5.49 -0.39
CA THR A 44 -2.31 -5.63 -1.22
C THR A 44 -2.96 -6.99 -1.05
N GLU A 45 -2.18 -8.07 -1.03
CA GLU A 45 -2.70 -9.42 -0.78
C GLU A 45 -3.26 -9.57 0.65
N PHE A 46 -2.60 -8.97 1.64
CA PHE A 46 -3.11 -8.91 3.01
C PHE A 46 -4.43 -8.12 3.10
N CYS A 47 -4.51 -6.97 2.44
CA CYS A 47 -5.74 -6.19 2.34
C CYS A 47 -6.87 -6.98 1.66
N LYS A 48 -6.59 -7.72 0.57
CA LYS A 48 -7.59 -8.59 -0.08
C LYS A 48 -8.09 -9.68 0.87
N MET A 49 -7.21 -10.30 1.65
CA MET A 49 -7.60 -11.29 2.66
C MET A 49 -8.49 -10.66 3.74
N LEU A 50 -8.09 -9.50 4.28
CA LEU A 50 -8.86 -8.71 5.25
C LEU A 50 -10.25 -8.34 4.73
N LEU A 51 -10.32 -7.84 3.49
CA LEU A 51 -11.57 -7.49 2.82
C LEU A 51 -12.52 -8.70 2.73
N ASN A 52 -11.98 -9.87 2.34
CA ASN A 52 -12.75 -11.09 2.23
C ASN A 52 -13.22 -11.62 3.59
N GLU A 53 -12.35 -11.60 4.62
CA GLU A 53 -12.71 -12.04 5.98
C GLU A 53 -13.76 -11.14 6.61
N TYR A 54 -13.60 -9.82 6.52
CA TYR A 54 -14.55 -8.86 7.08
C TYR A 54 -15.79 -8.68 6.19
N ARG A 55 -15.86 -9.35 5.03
CA ARG A 55 -16.85 -9.13 3.96
C ARG A 55 -17.11 -7.65 3.68
N LEU A 56 -16.05 -6.85 3.75
CA LEU A 56 -16.10 -5.42 3.48
C LEU A 56 -16.38 -5.24 1.99
N ASN A 57 -17.38 -4.45 1.67
CA ASN A 57 -17.73 -4.18 0.30
C ASN A 57 -17.00 -2.90 -0.13
N PRO A 58 -15.95 -2.97 -0.98
CA PRO A 58 -15.19 -1.78 -1.38
C PRO A 58 -16.03 -0.74 -2.14
N ALA A 59 -17.27 -1.08 -2.53
CA ALA A 59 -18.25 -0.14 -3.07
C ALA A 59 -18.96 0.71 -2.01
N ARG A 60 -18.91 0.33 -0.72
CA ARG A 60 -19.45 1.10 0.40
C ARG A 60 -18.41 2.06 0.94
N ARG A 61 -18.78 3.35 1.03
CA ARG A 61 -17.94 4.42 1.58
C ARG A 61 -17.49 4.15 3.03
N GLU A 62 -18.36 3.56 3.84
CA GLU A 62 -18.05 3.22 5.24
C GLU A 62 -16.91 2.18 5.32
N ASP A 63 -16.93 1.20 4.41
CA ASP A 63 -15.91 0.16 4.34
C ASP A 63 -14.59 0.70 3.78
N GLN A 64 -14.64 1.66 2.86
CA GLN A 64 -13.46 2.39 2.37
C GLN A 64 -12.73 3.13 3.50
N GLU A 65 -13.48 3.77 4.41
CA GLU A 65 -12.88 4.45 5.56
C GLU A 65 -12.19 3.46 6.51
N VAL A 66 -12.77 2.27 6.73
CA VAL A 66 -12.14 1.22 7.54
C VAL A 66 -10.85 0.71 6.89
N ILE A 67 -10.85 0.50 5.58
CA ILE A 67 -9.65 0.05 4.85
C ILE A 67 -8.54 1.09 4.93
N VAL A 68 -8.88 2.38 4.76
CA VAL A 68 -7.92 3.49 4.88
C VAL A 68 -7.39 3.64 6.30
N LYS A 69 -8.22 3.36 7.32
CA LYS A 69 -7.83 3.43 8.74
C LYS A 69 -6.92 2.28 9.18
N GLN A 70 -6.93 1.16 8.43
CA GLN A 70 -6.08 0.01 8.66
C GLN A 70 -4.72 0.09 7.94
N MET A 71 -4.51 1.08 7.06
CA MET A 71 -3.22 1.42 6.44
C MET A 71 -2.33 2.23 7.39
#